data_AF-A0A7L4TT64-F1
#
_entry.id   AF-A0A7L4TT64-F1
#
_cell.length_a   1.000
_cell.length_b   1.000
_cell.length_c   1.000
_cell.angle_alpha   90.00
_cell.angle_beta   90.00
_cell.angle_gamma   90.00
#
_symmetry.space_group_name_H-M   'P 1'
#
loop_
_entity.id
_entity.type
_entity.pdbx_description
1 polymer ?
#
loop_
_entity_poly.entity_id
_entity_poly.type
_entity_poly.pdbx_seq_one_letter_code
_entity_poly.pdbx_strand_id
1 'polypeptide(L)'
;MEAHKYHVDLEWKMDRKGEISSPVLDQKVEVATPPEFPKGMAEIWSPEHLFTAAVSSCFMTTFLAIAENSKLEFESLTCPAEGVLDKKD
;
A
#
# COMPACT_ATOMS: atom_id res chain seq x y z
N MET A 1 -16.99 -8.94 -15.83
CA MET A 1 -16.10 -7.77 -15.94
C MET A 1 -15.08 -8.07 -17.00
N GLU A 2 -14.80 -7.11 -17.88
CA GLU A 2 -13.63 -7.21 -18.76
C GLU A 2 -12.34 -7.02 -17.96
N ALA A 3 -11.22 -7.51 -18.48
CA ALA A 3 -9.93 -7.39 -17.82
C ALA A 3 -9.51 -5.91 -17.75
N HIS A 4 -9.42 -5.38 -16.53
CA HIS A 4 -8.88 -4.04 -16.29
C HIS A 4 -7.43 -4.14 -15.80
N LYS A 5 -6.57 -3.23 -16.25
CA LYS A 5 -5.14 -3.20 -15.89
C LYS A 5 -4.85 -1.97 -15.05
N TYR A 6 -4.17 -2.16 -13.92
CA TYR A 6 -3.68 -1.10 -13.07
C TYR A 6 -2.18 -0.96 -13.27
N HIS A 7 -1.77 0.07 -14.02
CA HIS A 7 -0.37 0.31 -14.34
C HIS A 7 0.28 1.17 -13.26
N VAL A 8 1.45 0.73 -12.78
CA VAL A 8 2.32 1.50 -11.89
C VAL A 8 3.75 1.46 -12.43
N ASP A 9 4.45 2.57 -12.27
CA ASP A 9 5.86 2.74 -12.62
C ASP A 9 6.68 3.00 -11.36
N LEU A 10 7.95 2.58 -11.37
CA LEU A 10 8.90 2.82 -10.30
C LEU A 10 10.21 3.33 -10.88
N GLU A 11 10.64 4.51 -10.44
CA GLU A 11 11.93 5.10 -10.80
C GLU A 11 12.85 5.12 -9.57
N TRP A 12 14.02 4.51 -9.68
CA TRP A 12 15.07 4.69 -8.67
C TRP A 12 15.58 6.13 -8.71
N LYS A 13 15.72 6.77 -7.54
CA LYS A 13 16.19 8.15 -7.45
C LYS A 13 17.64 8.22 -6.99
N MET A 14 17.91 7.69 -5.81
CA MET A 14 19.23 7.63 -5.20
C MET A 14 19.25 6.62 -4.07
N ASP A 15 20.44 6.14 -3.69
CA ASP A 15 20.65 5.22 -2.58
C ASP A 15 19.68 4.03 -2.60
N ARG A 16 18.86 3.89 -1.57
CA ARG A 16 17.82 2.87 -1.42
C ARG A 16 16.41 3.46 -1.56
N LYS A 17 16.28 4.58 -2.28
CA LYS A 17 15.04 5.33 -2.49
C LYS A 17 14.59 5.30 -3.95
N GLY A 18 13.30 5.14 -4.16
CA GLY A 18 12.62 5.29 -5.44
C GLY A 18 11.33 6.10 -5.31
N GLU A 19 10.68 6.31 -6.44
CA GLU A 19 9.41 7.02 -6.57
C GLU A 19 8.44 6.17 -7.39
N ILE A 20 7.30 5.83 -6.79
CA ILE A 20 6.20 5.13 -7.43
C ILE A 20 5.28 6.16 -8.08
N SER A 21 4.82 5.87 -9.29
CA SER A 21 3.86 6.70 -10.02
C SER A 21 2.92 5.83 -10.86
N SER A 22 1.91 6.45 -11.47
CA SER A 22 1.02 5.79 -12.43
C SER A 22 0.66 6.78 -13.54
N PRO A 23 0.50 6.34 -14.81
CA PRO A 23 0.07 7.22 -15.90
C PRO A 23 -1.28 7.90 -15.69
N VAL A 24 -2.09 7.38 -14.76
CA VAL A 24 -3.45 7.86 -14.47
C VAL A 24 -3.57 8.56 -13.12
N LEU A 25 -2.46 8.74 -12.38
CA LEU A 25 -2.44 9.39 -11.06
C LEU A 25 -1.43 10.53 -11.04
N ASP A 26 -1.85 11.72 -10.59
CA ASP A 26 -0.95 12.87 -10.43
C ASP A 26 -0.01 12.74 -9.22
N GLN A 27 -0.45 11.97 -8.22
CA GLN A 27 0.30 11.79 -6.98
C GLN A 27 1.36 10.70 -7.13
N LYS A 28 2.53 10.98 -6.56
CA LYS A 28 3.65 10.05 -6.49
C LYS A 28 3.93 9.67 -5.05
N VAL A 29 4.51 8.49 -4.85
CA VAL A 29 4.83 7.96 -3.53
C VAL A 29 6.33 7.68 -3.47
N GLU A 30 7.04 8.36 -2.57
CA GLU A 30 8.40 7.97 -2.25
C GLU A 30 8.40 6.63 -1.52
N VAL A 31 9.27 5.73 -1.96
CA VAL A 31 9.45 4.42 -1.34
C VAL A 31 10.93 4.19 -1.07
N ALA A 32 11.26 3.60 0.07
CA ALA A 32 12.62 3.24 0.40
C ALA A 32 12.74 1.86 1.04
N THR A 33 13.95 1.29 0.97
CA THR A 33 14.29 0.12 1.79
C THR A 33 14.14 0.49 3.28
N PRO A 34 13.41 -0.30 4.09
CA PRO A 34 13.14 0.10 5.45
C PRO A 34 14.37 -0.04 6.36
N PRO A 35 14.42 0.66 7.51
CA PRO A 35 15.59 0.77 8.39
C PRO A 35 16.16 -0.55 8.91
N GLU A 36 15.36 -1.62 8.94
CA GLU A 36 15.73 -2.95 9.42
C GLU A 36 16.76 -3.61 8.50
N PHE A 37 16.92 -3.12 7.27
CA PHE A 37 17.90 -3.62 6.31
C PHE A 37 19.18 -2.77 6.28
N PRO A 38 20.32 -3.35 5.87
CA PRO A 38 21.55 -2.60 5.65
C PRO A 38 21.36 -1.43 4.67
N LYS A 39 21.70 -0.21 5.12
CA LYS A 39 21.50 1.05 4.38
C LYS A 39 20.02 1.43 4.18
N GLY A 40 19.13 0.92 5.03
CA GLY A 40 17.74 1.32 5.09
C GLY A 40 17.56 2.80 5.44
N MET A 41 16.42 3.35 5.07
CA MET A 41 16.08 4.76 5.23
C MET A 41 14.80 4.88 6.08
N ALA A 42 14.86 5.62 7.17
CA ALA A 42 13.71 5.87 8.04
C ALA A 42 12.79 6.95 7.45
N GLU A 43 11.57 7.03 8.00
CA GLU A 43 10.59 8.08 7.69
C GLU A 43 10.07 8.12 6.25
N ILE A 44 10.30 7.07 5.45
CA ILE A 44 9.78 6.89 4.09
C ILE A 44 9.00 5.58 4.04
N TRP A 45 7.92 5.54 3.25
CA TRP A 45 7.17 4.31 3.03
C TRP A 45 8.08 3.19 2.53
N SER A 46 7.90 1.99 3.07
CA SER A 46 8.59 0.81 2.55
C SER A 46 7.65 -0.05 1.71
N PRO A 47 8.19 -0.94 0.86
CA PRO A 47 7.38 -1.93 0.15
C PRO A 47 6.47 -2.74 1.08
N GLU A 48 6.95 -3.10 2.28
CA GLU A 48 6.23 -3.86 3.29
C GLU A 48 5.05 -3.06 3.88
N HIS A 49 5.27 -1.77 4.17
CA HIS A 49 4.19 -0.88 4.61
C HIS A 49 3.13 -0.72 3.51
N LEU A 50 3.55 -0.50 2.26
CA LEU A 50 2.64 -0.32 1.13
C LEU A 50 1.84 -1.59 0.83
N PHE A 51 2.48 -2.76 0.91
CA PHE A 51 1.80 -4.03 0.73
C PHE A 51 0.75 -4.29 1.83
N THR A 52 1.12 -4.05 3.09
CA THR A 52 0.20 -4.16 4.23
C THR A 52 -0.98 -3.18 4.08
N ALA A 53 -0.71 -1.94 3.66
CA ALA A 53 -1.73 -0.92 3.42
C ALA A 53 -2.65 -1.29 2.24
N ALA A 54 -2.13 -1.91 1.18
CA ALA A 54 -2.94 -2.38 0.07
C ALA A 54 -3.95 -3.45 0.52
N VAL A 55 -3.55 -4.33 1.44
CA VAL A 55 -4.47 -5.35 2.00
C VAL A 55 -5.54 -4.73 2.88
N SER A 56 -5.17 -3.83 3.82
CA SER A 56 -6.17 -3.21 4.71
C SER A 56 -7.14 -2.29 3.96
N SER A 57 -6.66 -1.56 2.96
CA SER A 57 -7.52 -0.74 2.10
C SER A 57 -8.43 -1.60 1.21
N CYS A 58 -7.95 -2.74 0.70
CA CYS A 58 -8.79 -3.69 -0.02
C CYS A 58 -9.94 -4.21 0.87
N PHE A 59 -9.65 -4.55 2.13
CA PHE A 59 -10.68 -4.92 3.11
C PHE A 59 -11.70 -3.79 3.29
N MET A 60 -11.25 -2.55 3.49
CA MET A 60 -12.13 -1.38 3.62
C MET A 60 -13.05 -1.23 2.40
N THR A 61 -12.53 -1.28 1.18
CA THR A 61 -13.36 -1.16 -0.04
C THR A 61 -14.41 -2.25 -0.15
N THR A 62 -14.08 -3.47 0.28
CA THR A 62 -15.02 -4.59 0.31
C THR A 62 -16.08 -4.40 1.39
N PHE A 63 -15.68 -3.96 2.59
CA PHE A 63 -16.61 -3.65 3.68
C PHE A 63 -17.65 -2.61 3.24
N LEU A 64 -17.21 -1.53 2.57
CA LEU A 64 -18.10 -0.48 2.08
C LEU A 64 -19.13 -1.04 1.09
N ALA A 65 -18.69 -1.85 0.13
CA ALA A 65 -19.59 -2.48 -0.84
C ALA A 65 -20.63 -3.40 -0.17
N ILE A 66 -20.22 -4.16 0.85
CA ILE A 66 -21.13 -5.03 1.61
C ILE A 66 -22.11 -4.20 2.45
N ALA A 67 -21.63 -3.15 3.13
CA ALA A 67 -22.45 -2.29 3.97
C ALA A 67 -23.56 -1.60 3.14
N GLU A 68 -23.20 -1.09 1.95
CA GLU A 68 -24.14 -0.51 1.00
C GLU A 68 -25.20 -1.53 0.57
N ASN A 69 -24.78 -2.71 0.11
CA ASN A 69 -25.70 -3.78 -0.32
C ASN A 69 -26.61 -4.29 0.81
N SER A 70 -26.14 -4.21 2.05
CA SER A 70 -26.87 -4.66 3.24
C SER A 70 -27.72 -3.56 3.88
N LYS A 71 -27.66 -2.32 3.37
CA LYS A 71 -28.25 -1.13 4.00
C LYS A 71 -27.82 -0.96 5.46
N LEU A 72 -26.57 -1.30 5.74
CA LEU A 72 -25.97 -1.15 7.07
C LEU A 72 -25.43 0.27 7.22
N GLU A 73 -26.00 1.03 8.13
CA GLU A 73 -25.46 2.33 8.56
C GLU A 73 -24.28 2.11 9.52
N PHE A 74 -23.19 2.86 9.33
CA PHE A 74 -22.02 2.85 10.20
C PHE A 74 -21.46 4.28 10.32
N GLU A 75 -20.87 4.59 11.48
CA GLU A 75 -20.30 5.93 11.73
C GLU A 75 -18.83 6.02 11.32
N SER A 76 -18.05 4.98 11.57
CA SER A 76 -16.62 4.94 11.22
C SER A 76 -16.10 3.52 11.06
N LEU A 77 -14.99 3.38 10.33
CA LEU A 77 -14.22 2.16 10.22
C LEU A 77 -12.74 2.50 10.40
N THR A 78 -12.10 1.84 11.37
CA THR A 78 -10.64 1.87 11.56
C THR A 78 -10.13 0.45 11.48
N CYS A 79 -9.13 0.21 10.63
CA CYS A 79 -8.55 -1.12 10.42
C CYS A 79 -7.03 -1.07 10.59
N PRO A 80 -6.52 -1.17 11.84
CA PRO A 80 -5.09 -1.35 12.08
C PRO A 80 -4.63 -2.67 11.47
N ALA A 81 -3.52 -2.64 10.74
CA ALA A 81 -2.94 -3.82 10.11
C ALA A 81 -1.44 -3.88 10.38
N GLU A 82 -0.93 -5.08 10.59
CA GLU A 82 0.48 -5.36 10.83
C GLU A 82 0.94 -6.42 9.82
N GLY A 83 2.03 -6.11 9.11
CA GLY A 83 2.70 -7.04 8.21
C GLY A 83 4.03 -7.47 8.82
N VAL A 84 4.26 -8.78 8.89
CA VAL A 84 5.50 -9.35 9.43
C VAL A 84 6.34 -9.87 8.29
N LEU A 85 7.57 -9.35 8.18
CA LEU A 85 8.61 -9.90 7.33
C LEU A 85 9.61 -10.65 8.20
N ASP A 86 9.84 -11.92 7.87
CA ASP A 86 10.78 -12.76 8.62
C ASP A 86 11.64 -13.58 7.66
N LYS A 87 12.89 -13.82 8.06
CA LYS A 87 13.79 -14.72 7.34
C LYS A 87 13.55 -16.13 7.88
N LYS A 88 13.09 -17.03 7.03
CA LYS A 88 13.02 -18.45 7.39
C LYS A 88 14.40 -19.08 7.27
N ASP A 89 14.73 -19.92 8.25
CA ASP A 89 15.91 -20.80 8.25
C ASP A 89 15.87 -21.84 7.11
#